data_AF-A0A353E732-F1
#
_entry.id   AF-A0A353E732-F1
#
_cell.length_a   1.000
_cell.length_b   1.000
_cell.length_c   1.000
_cell.angle_alpha   90.00
_cell.angle_beta   90.00
_cell.angle_gamma   90.00
#
_symmetry.space_group_name_H-M   'P 1'
#
loop_
_entity.id
_entity.type
_entity.pdbx_description
1 polymer ?
#
loop_
_entity_poly.entity_id
_entity_poly.type
_entity_poly.pdbx_seq_one_letter_code
_entity_poly.pdbx_strand_id
1 'polypeptide(L)' 'MVKMNKKFTQSLRAIPSMGMAFIVLGVLLLAASFVFNIKGNLMLFAGLFFILAGIAGFVYSLKRGA' A
#
# COMPACT_ATOMS: atom_id res chain seq x y z
N MET A 1 -5.46 5.54 -32.57
CA MET A 1 -5.50 4.30 -31.75
C MET A 1 -4.24 4.24 -30.89
N VAL A 2 -4.34 4.42 -29.57
CA VAL A 2 -3.19 4.27 -28.66
C VAL A 2 -2.93 2.78 -28.49
N LYS A 3 -1.83 2.29 -29.08
CA LYS A 3 -1.40 0.89 -28.99
C LYS A 3 -0.78 0.66 -27.61
N MET A 4 -1.63 0.44 -26.61
CA MET A 4 -1.20 0.22 -25.23
C MET A 4 -0.42 -1.10 -25.15
N ASN A 5 0.85 -1.03 -24.75
CA ASN A 5 1.78 -2.13 -24.69
C ASN A 5 1.30 -3.17 -23.66
N LYS A 6 1.05 -4.42 -24.04
CA LYS A 6 0.46 -5.48 -23.19
C LYS A 6 1.24 -5.76 -21.88
N LYS A 7 2.53 -5.40 -21.81
CA LYS A 7 3.32 -5.47 -20.57
C LYS A 7 2.87 -4.44 -19.53
N PHE A 8 2.41 -3.27 -19.96
CA PHE A 8 1.98 -2.19 -19.09
C PHE A 8 0.67 -2.55 -18.38
N THR A 9 -0.29 -3.17 -19.08
CA THR A 9 -1.54 -3.67 -18.49
C THR A 9 -1.31 -4.84 -17.52
N GLN A 10 -0.30 -5.69 -17.75
CA GLN A 10 0.08 -6.73 -16.79
C GLN A 10 0.68 -6.15 -15.49
N SER A 11 1.49 -5.09 -15.60
CA SER A 11 2.01 -4.36 -14.44
C SER A 11 0.94 -3.57 -13.71
N LEU A 12 -0.06 -3.02 -14.42
CA LEU A 12 -1.21 -2.34 -13.83
C LEU A 12 -2.07 -3.31 -12.97
N ARG A 13 -2.20 -4.58 -13.37
CA ARG A 13 -2.82 -5.64 -12.55
C ARG A 13 -2.05 -5.97 -11.25
N ALA A 14 -0.77 -5.63 -11.16
CA ALA A 14 0.04 -5.81 -9.95
C ALA A 14 -0.02 -4.58 -9.01
N ILE A 15 -0.66 -3.49 -9.40
CA ILE A 15 -0.77 -2.28 -8.55
C ILE A 15 -1.81 -2.46 -7.43
N PRO A 16 -2.97 -3.13 -7.66
CA PRO A 16 -3.87 -3.53 -6.56
C PRO A 16 -3.16 -4.42 -5.55
N SER A 17 -2.34 -5.39 -5.99
CA SER A 17 -1.60 -6.27 -5.07
C SER A 17 -0.49 -5.53 -4.32
N MET A 18 0.17 -4.54 -4.94
CA MET A 18 1.10 -3.66 -4.24
C MET A 18 0.40 -2.83 -3.16
N GLY A 19 -0.74 -2.18 -3.47
CA GLY A 19 -1.49 -1.39 -2.47
C GLY A 19 -1.90 -2.23 -1.25
N MET A 20 -2.38 -3.45 -1.49
CA MET A 20 -2.69 -4.40 -0.42
C MET A 20 -1.45 -4.79 0.40
N ALA A 21 -0.28 -5.01 -0.24
CA ALA A 21 0.96 -5.30 0.46
C ALA A 21 1.42 -4.14 1.35
N PHE A 22 1.28 -2.89 0.89
CA PHE A 22 1.56 -1.69 1.70
C PHE A 22 0.62 -1.59 2.91
N ILE A 23 -0.67 -1.90 2.75
CA ILE A 23 -1.61 -1.93 3.89
C ILE A 23 -1.19 -2.99 4.91
N VAL A 24 -0.89 -4.21 4.47
CA VAL A 24 -0.48 -5.31 5.35
C VAL A 24 0.82 -4.98 6.08
N LEU A 25 1.83 -4.43 5.39
CA LEU A 25 3.07 -3.97 6.02
C LEU A 25 2.80 -2.88 7.07
N GLY A 26 1.92 -1.93 6.79
CA GLY A 26 1.57 -0.86 7.73
C GLY A 26 0.88 -1.39 8.99
N VAL A 27 -0.05 -2.34 8.84
CA VAL A 27 -0.72 -3.01 9.98
C VAL A 27 0.28 -3.82 10.80
N LEU A 28 1.19 -4.55 10.14
CA LEU A 28 2.22 -5.34 10.81
C LEU A 28 3.18 -4.44 11.60
N LEU A 29 3.56 -3.29 11.05
CA LEU A 29 4.38 -2.29 11.73
C LEU A 29 3.67 -1.71 12.97
N LEU A 30 2.36 -1.44 12.86
CA LEU A 30 1.54 -0.96 13.97
C LEU A 30 1.47 -2.01 15.09
N ALA A 31 1.24 -3.28 14.73
CA ALA A 31 1.20 -4.40 15.67
C ALA A 31 2.56 -4.60 16.36
N ALA A 32 3.66 -4.54 15.60
CA ALA A 32 5.01 -4.58 16.15
C ALA A 32 5.27 -3.42 17.12
N SER A 33 4.86 -2.20 16.77
CA SER A 33 4.99 -1.04 17.67
C SER A 33 4.27 -1.27 19.00
N PHE A 34 3.15 -1.99 18.99
CA PHE A 34 2.38 -2.32 20.18
C PHE A 34 3.06 -3.44 21.01
N VAL A 35 3.53 -4.50 20.35
CA VAL A 35 4.21 -5.64 21.00
C VAL A 35 5.55 -5.24 21.61
N PHE A 36 6.34 -4.42 20.91
CA PHE A 36 7.65 -3.97 21.39
C PHE A 36 7.59 -2.76 22.34
N ASN A 37 6.38 -2.23 22.63
CA ASN A 37 6.14 -1.08 23.50
C ASN A 37 7.13 0.07 23.24
N ILE A 38 7.33 0.39 21.96
CA ILE A 38 8.30 1.40 21.53
C ILE A 38 7.85 2.74 22.12
N LYS A 39 8.70 3.32 22.99
CA LYS A 39 8.47 4.64 23.61
C LYS A 39 8.67 5.73 22.56
N GLY A 40 7.69 5.90 21.68
CA GLY A 40 7.68 6.94 20.66
C GLY A 40 6.56 6.77 19.65
N ASN A 41 5.86 7.87 19.35
CA ASN A 41 4.77 7.88 18.37
C ASN A 41 5.26 7.74 16.92
N LEU A 42 6.58 7.86 16.68
CA LEU A 42 7.16 7.85 15.34
C LEU A 42 6.85 6.55 14.57
N MET A 43 6.93 5.41 15.25
CA MET A 43 6.65 4.09 14.65
C MET A 43 5.16 3.92 14.34
N LEU A 44 4.29 4.43 15.22
CA LEU A 44 2.84 4.48 14.99
C LEU A 44 2.50 5.39 13.81
N PHE A 45 3.11 6.57 13.72
CA PHE A 45 2.93 7.48 12.58
C PHE A 45 3.44 6.87 11.28
N ALA A 46 4.57 6.16 11.30
CA ALA A 46 5.10 5.46 10.12
C ALA A 46 4.14 4.36 9.64
N GLY A 47 3.61 3.54 10.56
CA GLY A 47 2.61 2.52 10.21
C GLY A 47 1.31 3.14 9.68
N LEU A 48 0.84 4.22 10.31
CA LEU A 48 -0.35 4.95 9.86
C LEU A 48 -0.16 5.54 8.45
N PHE A 49 1.00 6.13 8.18
CA PHE A 49 1.36 6.67 6.87
C PHE A 49 1.41 5.58 5.81
N PHE A 50 1.98 4.41 6.14
CA PHE A 50 2.05 3.27 5.22
C PHE A 50 0.65 2.73 4.86
N ILE A 51 -0.27 2.70 5.82
CA ILE A 51 -1.67 2.32 5.60
C ILE A 51 -2.36 3.35 4.68
N LEU A 52 -2.21 4.66 4.96
CA LEU A 52 -2.81 5.71 4.13
C LEU A 52 -2.27 5.71 2.70
N ALA A 53 -0.96 5.55 2.53
CA ALA A 53 -0.32 5.42 1.22
C ALA A 53 -0.80 4.17 0.47
N GLY A 54 -0.92 3.05 1.19
CA GLY A 54 -1.44 1.79 0.66
C GLY A 54 -2.90 1.89 0.22
N ILE A 55 -3.77 2.53 1.02
CA ILE A 55 -5.17 2.78 0.67
C ILE A 55 -5.25 3.72 -0.54
N ALA A 56 -4.48 4.82 -0.55
CA ALA A 56 -4.46 5.74 -1.67
C ALA A 56 -4.01 5.04 -2.97
N GLY A 57 -2.96 4.22 -2.90
CA GLY A 57 -2.49 3.42 -4.04
C GLY A 57 -3.50 2.35 -4.48
N PHE A 58 -4.20 1.73 -3.53
CA PHE A 58 -5.23 0.73 -3.80
C PHE A 58 -6.47 1.35 -4.45
N VAL A 59 -7.02 2.42 -3.86
CA VAL A 59 -8.17 3.16 -4.40
C VAL A 59 -7.85 3.76 -5.76
N TYR A 60 -6.64 4.31 -5.94
CA TYR A 60 -6.20 4.81 -7.24
C TYR A 60 -6.13 3.70 -8.28
N SER A 61 -5.65 2.51 -7.93
CA SER A 61 -5.63 1.35 -8.82
C SER A 61 -7.04 0.86 -9.17
N LEU A 62 -7.95 0.82 -8.19
CA LEU A 62 -9.35 0.46 -8.42
C LEU A 62 -10.03 1.46 -9.36
N LYS A 63 -9.80 2.77 -9.14
CA LYS A 63 -10.40 3.84 -9.94
C LYS A 63 -9.82 3.91 -11.36
N ARG A 64 -8.56 3.53 -11.54
CA ARG A 64 -7.88 3.49 -12.84
C ARG A 64 -8.14 2.21 -13.64
N GLY A 65 -8.76 1.20 -12.99
CA GLY A 65 -9.03 -0.10 -13.58
C GLY A 65 -7.77 -0.96 -13.64
N ALA A 66 -7.79 -2.08 -12.93
CA ALA A 66 -6.92 -3.22 -13.24
C ALA A 66 -7.20 -3.77 -14.65
#